data_AF-A0A849GFI2-F1
#
_entry.id   AF-A0A849GFI2-F1
#
_cell.length_a   1.000
_cell.length_b   1.000
_cell.length_c   1.000
_cell.angle_alpha   90.00
_cell.angle_beta   90.00
_cell.angle_gamma   90.00
#
_symmetry.space_group_name_H-M   'P 1'
#
loop_
_entity.id
_entity.type
_entity.pdbx_description
1 polymer ?
#
loop_
_entity_poly.entity_id
_entity_poly.type
_entity_poly.pdbx_seq_one_letter_code
_entity_poly.pdbx_strand_id
1 'polypeptide(L)' 'MISPRPTPPVAIRDMQHDDLAMVSDIERRSYEFPWSHGVFRDCLLAGYQSI' A
#
# COMPACT_ATOMS: atom_id res chain seq x y z
N MET A 1 -35.41 1.02 10.22
CA MET A 1 -34.18 0.81 11.00
C MET A 1 -33.08 0.40 10.03
N ILE A 2 -32.05 1.24 9.85
CA ILE A 2 -30.89 0.92 9.00
C ILE A 2 -29.93 0.15 9.91
N SER A 3 -29.74 -1.14 9.68
CA SER A 3 -28.72 -1.90 10.41
C SER A 3 -27.34 -1.59 9.81
N PRO A 4 -26.33 -1.22 10.61
CA PRO A 4 -24.98 -1.01 10.10
C PRO A 4 -24.43 -2.34 9.56
N ARG A 5 -23.88 -2.32 8.34
CA ARG A 5 -23.14 -3.46 7.83
C ARG A 5 -21.90 -3.68 8.69
N PRO A 6 -21.60 -4.92 9.10
CA PRO A 6 -20.36 -5.20 9.81
C PRO A 6 -19.17 -4.84 8.90
N THR A 7 -18.30 -3.97 9.40
CA THR A 7 -17.07 -3.61 8.70
C THR A 7 -16.14 -4.83 8.69
N PRO A 8 -15.59 -5.23 7.53
CA PRO A 8 -14.61 -6.30 7.50
C PRO A 8 -13.40 -5.93 8.37
N PRO A 9 -12.75 -6.90 9.03
CA PRO A 9 -11.56 -6.64 9.81
C PRO A 9 -10.45 -6.09 8.92
N VAL A 10 -9.82 -5.00 9.35
CA VAL A 10 -8.64 -4.42 8.69
C VAL A 10 -7.39 -4.92 9.42
N ALA A 11 -6.43 -5.44 8.67
CA ALA A 11 -5.13 -5.84 9.18
C ALA A 11 -4.04 -4.93 8.60
N ILE A 12 -3.12 -4.48 9.46
CA ILE A 12 -1.97 -3.66 9.10
C ILE A 12 -0.71 -4.51 9.37
N ARG A 13 0.21 -4.53 8.41
CA ARG A 13 1.49 -5.23 8.50
C ARG A 13 2.54 -4.49 7.68
N ASP A 14 3.81 -4.73 7.97
CA ASP A 14 4.93 -4.26 7.17
C ASP A 14 4.76 -4.64 5.69
N MET A 15 5.01 -3.67 4.82
CA MET A 15 5.08 -3.87 3.37
C MET A 15 6.23 -4.80 2.99
N GLN A 16 5.97 -5.76 2.11
CA GLN A 16 6.95 -6.70 1.58
C GLN A 16 7.17 -6.47 0.09
N HIS A 17 8.21 -7.08 -0.47
CA HIS A 17 8.54 -6.95 -1.90
C HIS A 17 7.40 -7.39 -2.83
N ASP A 18 6.63 -8.41 -2.43
CA ASP A 18 5.49 -8.91 -3.21
C ASP A 18 4.31 -7.93 -3.26
N ASP A 19 4.26 -6.96 -2.33
CA ASP A 19 3.20 -5.94 -2.30
C ASP A 19 3.45 -4.79 -3.27
N LEU A 20 4.68 -4.64 -3.76
CA LEU A 20 5.11 -3.47 -4.54
C LEU A 20 4.29 -3.25 -5.80
N ALA A 21 3.89 -4.33 -6.46
CA ALA A 21 3.04 -4.26 -7.66
C ALA A 21 1.67 -3.66 -7.32
N MET A 22 1.06 -4.10 -6.23
CA MET A 22 -0.24 -3.61 -5.77
C MET A 22 -0.16 -2.16 -5.28
N VAL A 23 0.85 -1.83 -4.47
CA VAL A 23 1.05 -0.47 -3.94
C VAL A 23 1.32 0.52 -5.08
N SER A 24 2.15 0.15 -6.04
CA SER A 24 2.42 0.98 -7.22
C SER A 24 1.16 1.20 -8.08
N ASP A 25 0.23 0.23 -8.10
CA ASP A 25 -1.04 0.37 -8.81
C ASP A 25 -2.03 1.26 -8.08
N ILE A 26 -2.06 1.21 -6.75
CA ILE A 26 -2.81 2.17 -5.94
C ILE A 26 -2.27 3.58 -6.18
N GLU A 27 -0.95 3.76 -6.09
CA GLU A 27 -0.30 5.06 -6.25
C GLU A 27 -0.65 5.72 -7.59
N ARG A 28 -0.54 4.96 -8.69
CA ARG A 28 -0.88 5.41 -10.05
C ARG A 28 -2.34 5.84 -10.21
N ARG A 29 -3.26 5.28 -9.43
CA ARG A 29 -4.70 5.62 -9.47
C ARG A 29 -5.05 6.76 -8.53
N SER A 30 -4.27 6.95 -7.48
CA SER A 30 -4.53 7.93 -6.42
C SER A 30 -3.97 9.31 -6.72
N TYR A 31 -2.85 9.39 -7.46
CA TYR A 31 -2.11 10.64 -7.63
C TYR A 31 -1.80 10.95 -9.10
N GLU A 32 -1.85 12.24 -9.46
CA GLU A 32 -1.51 12.76 -10.79
C GLU A 32 -0.01 12.62 -11.10
N PHE A 33 0.83 12.68 -10.07
CA PHE A 33 2.28 12.51 -10.14
C PHE A 33 2.72 11.38 -9.20
N PRO A 34 2.52 10.11 -9.57
CA PRO A 34 2.72 8.99 -8.67
C PRO A 34 4.20 8.70 -8.41
N TRP A 35 4.51 8.23 -7.20
CA TRP A 35 5.81 7.62 -6.95
C TRP A 35 6.02 6.40 -7.86
N SER A 36 7.25 6.24 -8.37
CA SER A 36 7.57 5.09 -9.22
C SER A 36 7.76 3.82 -8.39
N HIS A 37 7.55 2.66 -9.02
CA HIS A 37 7.82 1.35 -8.41
C HIS A 37 9.25 1.24 -7.85
N GLY A 38 10.22 1.89 -8.50
CA GLY A 38 11.61 1.91 -8.06
C GLY A 38 11.78 2.55 -6.68
N VAL A 39 11.05 3.62 -6.39
CA VAL A 39 11.12 4.32 -5.10
C VAL A 39 10.74 3.39 -3.95
N PHE A 40 9.63 2.66 -4.09
CA PHE A 40 9.19 1.72 -3.05
C PHE A 40 10.16 0.54 -2.88
N ARG A 41 10.67 -0.02 -3.98
CA ARG A 41 11.69 -1.09 -3.94
C ARG A 41 12.95 -0.61 -3.22
N ASP A 42 13.43 0.57 -3.56
CA ASP A 42 14.68 1.09 -3.02
C ASP A 42 14.54 1.42 -1.52
N CYS A 43 13.34 1.86 -1.08
CA CYS A 43 13.03 1.99 0.34
C CYS A 43 13.15 0.66 1.10
N LEU A 44 12.57 -0.42 0.56
CA LEU A 44 12.68 -1.74 1.19
C LEU A 44 14.12 -2.25 1.20
N LEU A 45 14.88 -2.03 0.12
CA LEU A 45 16.29 -2.39 0.05
C LEU A 45 17.16 -1.59 1.04
N ALA A 46 16.80 -0.34 1.32
CA ALA A 46 17.44 0.49 2.34
C ALA A 46 17.05 0.10 3.77
N GLY A 47 16.15 -0.87 3.95
CA GLY A 47 15.66 -1.31 5.26
C GLY A 47 14.62 -0.37 5.89
N TYR A 48 14.03 0.55 5.12
CA TYR A 48 12.91 1.34 5.62
C TYR A 48 11.66 0.46 5.74
N GLN A 49 11.00 0.55 6.89
CA GLN A 49 9.74 -0.13 7.15
C GLN A 49 8.58 0.85 6.98
N SER A 50 7.56 0.43 6.24
CA SER A 50 6.28 1.12 6.15
C SER A 50 5.22 0.24 6.80
N ILE A 51 4.65 0.74 7.90
CA ILE A 51 3.50 0.17 8.62
C ILE A 51 2.28 1.07 8.47
#